data_AF-A0A847Z351-F1
#
_entry.id   AF-A0A847Z351-F1
#
_cell.length_a   1.000
_cell.length_b   1.000
_cell.length_c   1.000
_cell.angle_alpha   90.00
_cell.angle_beta   90.00
_cell.angle_gamma   90.00
#
_symmetry.space_group_name_H-M   'P 1'
#
loop_
_entity.id
_entity.type
_entity.pdbx_description
1 polymer ?
#
loop_
_entity_poly.entity_id
_entity_poly.type
_entity_poly.pdbx_seq_one_letter_code
_entity_poly.pdbx_strand_id
1 'polypeptide(L)'
;MNYKEFLALVKKGECKNVDYKLTCNAFTKLSDSEKAKAELIKDIIAMSNNGNIASYVIIGVSNNRQKFQSVDNEKLTDDNLQTLCKDNIFPIPRVKLYNYCWENTTNNEINGVLFKIIKIGPQARNCFRFSKDHIDYSKYYCFKKNEVWLRREATSDLASPEEIKYLLEGKDPIRKTPLEDSIDYTRLPANEWRKAVFNDLRNYALTINANFEQYPYKKHRNYDVIWKLTLKIRDNNMVLAVIVGEQITNKAQVFDFCKKMPFLYHGILIISQKGISPSSLEYSKIKIQEKWGWFATYSCKHRRTTMFNLLYDIARRHDVTDYSNYEVFCICLKNIKSTEDLFFACQKYIESISNEDDIFIHIKNTCDITNKLLLLWKQEGCAIETGETLSDYYISKIKKGEEIKKEFKKNEFYNIDKYGDKIMVSDKETCILVGEFLQ
;
A
#
# COMPACT_ATOMS: atom_id res chain seq x y z
N MET A 1 16.69 13.64 23.13
CA MET A 1 16.57 13.33 21.70
C MET A 1 17.89 13.70 21.05
N ASN A 2 18.49 12.78 20.32
CA ASN A 2 19.69 13.08 19.53
C ASN A 2 19.32 13.61 18.14
N TYR A 3 20.29 14.17 17.41
CA TYR A 3 20.06 14.75 16.08
C TYR A 3 19.48 13.75 15.07
N LYS A 4 19.90 12.47 15.13
CA LYS A 4 19.40 11.42 14.22
C LYS A 4 17.91 11.13 14.47
N GLU A 5 17.50 11.07 15.74
CA GLU A 5 16.10 10.89 16.13
C GLU A 5 15.25 12.08 15.68
N PHE A 6 15.75 13.30 15.86
CA PHE A 6 15.07 14.51 15.37
C PHE A 6 14.88 14.47 13.84
N LEU A 7 15.94 14.20 13.08
CA LEU A 7 15.84 14.08 11.63
C LEU A 7 14.89 12.96 11.20
N ALA A 8 14.84 11.85 11.92
CA ALA A 8 13.87 10.78 11.65
C ALA A 8 12.43 11.27 11.83
N LEU A 9 12.15 12.06 12.87
CA LEU A 9 10.84 12.67 13.08
C LEU A 9 10.50 13.69 11.99
N VAL A 10 11.45 14.55 11.58
CA VAL A 10 11.26 15.53 10.49
C VAL A 10 10.99 14.83 9.15
N LYS A 11 11.78 13.79 8.83
CA LYS A 11 11.61 13.02 7.57
C LYS A 11 10.26 12.31 7.51
N LYS A 12 9.77 11.81 8.65
CA LYS A 12 8.48 11.12 8.74
C LYS A 12 7.30 12.00 8.32
N GLY A 13 7.41 13.32 8.46
CA GLY A 13 6.31 14.25 8.20
C GLY A 13 5.29 14.30 9.34
N GLU A 14 4.34 15.23 9.22
CA GLU A 14 3.19 15.29 10.12
C GLU A 14 2.39 14.00 10.00
N CYS A 15 2.06 13.42 11.14
CA CYS A 15 1.31 12.19 11.21
C CYS A 15 0.62 12.12 12.58
N LYS A 16 -0.08 11.01 12.83
CA LYS A 16 -0.86 10.84 14.06
C LYS A 16 -0.11 11.15 15.37
N ASN A 17 1.22 11.04 15.42
CA ASN A 17 2.01 11.28 16.63
C ASN A 17 3.11 12.36 16.46
N VAL A 18 3.09 13.11 15.36
CA VAL A 18 4.04 14.20 15.09
C VAL A 18 3.30 15.37 14.45
N ASP A 19 3.42 16.55 15.05
CA ASP A 19 2.84 17.81 14.57
C ASP A 19 3.95 18.86 14.48
N TYR A 20 3.89 19.68 13.44
CA TYR A 20 4.86 20.75 13.20
C TYR A 20 4.20 22.10 13.35
N LYS A 21 4.92 23.03 13.99
CA LYS A 21 4.55 24.43 14.05
C LYS A 21 5.78 25.26 13.73
N LEU A 22 5.65 26.27 12.88
CA LEU A 22 6.78 27.15 12.61
C LEU A 22 7.07 28.06 13.81
N THR A 23 6.02 28.54 14.48
CA THR A 23 6.10 29.39 15.68
C THR A 23 5.08 28.94 16.73
N CYS A 24 5.26 29.38 17.98
CA CYS A 24 4.28 29.18 19.04
C CYS A 24 4.21 30.44 19.91
N ASN A 25 3.16 31.24 19.69
CA ASN A 25 2.93 32.50 20.38
C ASN A 25 2.24 32.31 21.75
N ALA A 26 2.01 31.06 22.18
CA ALA A 26 1.48 30.78 23.50
C ALA A 26 2.38 31.40 24.58
N PHE A 27 1.79 31.98 25.61
CA PHE A 27 2.49 32.66 26.72
C PHE A 27 3.23 33.95 26.35
N THR A 28 3.14 34.44 25.11
CA THR A 28 3.69 35.75 24.72
C THR A 28 2.72 36.89 25.07
N LYS A 29 3.17 38.14 24.89
CA LYS A 29 2.33 39.35 25.03
C LYS A 29 1.62 39.74 23.74
N LEU A 30 1.72 38.93 22.68
CA LEU A 30 1.09 39.22 21.39
C LEU A 30 -0.44 39.07 21.48
N SER A 31 -1.17 39.78 20.61
CA SER A 31 -2.65 39.83 20.61
C SER A 31 -3.30 38.47 20.35
N ASP A 32 -2.59 37.56 19.69
CA ASP A 32 -2.99 36.19 19.35
C ASP A 32 -2.59 35.15 20.41
N SER A 33 -1.93 35.54 21.50
CA SER A 33 -1.42 34.63 22.55
C SER A 33 -2.50 33.71 23.13
N GLU A 34 -3.71 34.22 23.38
CA GLU A 34 -4.82 33.40 23.89
C GLU A 34 -5.34 32.39 22.87
N LYS A 35 -5.40 32.77 21.59
CA LYS A 35 -5.73 31.85 20.50
C LYS A 35 -4.67 30.76 20.38
N ALA A 36 -3.39 31.15 20.41
CA ALA A 36 -2.27 30.22 20.36
C ALA A 36 -2.27 29.24 21.55
N LYS A 37 -2.65 29.70 22.75
CA LYS A 37 -2.86 28.81 23.91
C LYS A 37 -4.00 27.83 23.67
N ALA A 38 -5.15 28.30 23.18
CA ALA A 38 -6.31 27.47 22.92
C ALA A 38 -6.03 26.37 21.87
N GLU A 39 -5.36 26.74 20.77
CA GLU A 39 -4.90 25.81 19.74
C GLU A 39 -3.87 24.81 20.30
N LEU A 40 -2.92 25.26 21.11
CA LEU A 40 -1.94 24.38 21.75
C LEU A 40 -2.62 23.38 22.70
N ILE A 41 -3.64 23.81 23.46
CA ILE A 41 -4.45 22.91 24.31
C ILE A 41 -5.15 21.86 23.45
N LYS A 42 -5.77 22.26 22.34
CA LYS A 42 -6.42 21.34 21.39
C LYS A 42 -5.44 20.29 20.86
N ASP A 43 -4.25 20.72 20.43
CA ASP A 43 -3.23 19.82 19.90
C ASP A 43 -2.69 18.86 20.99
N ILE A 44 -2.50 19.35 22.22
CA ILE A 44 -2.12 18.48 23.35
C ILE A 44 -3.22 17.46 23.65
N ILE A 45 -4.50 17.85 23.65
CA ILE A 45 -5.65 16.93 23.82
C ILE A 45 -5.63 15.86 22.73
N ALA A 46 -5.57 16.28 21.46
CA ALA A 46 -5.57 15.41 20.30
C ALA A 46 -4.45 14.36 20.37
N MET A 47 -3.23 14.82 20.68
CA MET A 47 -2.06 13.96 20.80
C MET A 47 -2.07 13.09 22.07
N SER A 48 -2.71 13.56 23.14
CA SER A 48 -2.88 12.80 24.39
C SER A 48 -3.80 11.60 24.23
N ASN A 49 -4.80 11.70 23.35
CA ASN A 49 -5.74 10.63 23.01
C ASN A 49 -5.11 9.53 22.11
N ASN A 50 -3.87 9.67 21.65
CA ASN A 50 -3.11 8.59 20.99
C ASN A 50 -2.70 7.47 21.95
N GLY A 51 -2.72 7.72 23.26
CA GLY A 51 -2.48 6.73 24.30
C GLY A 51 -1.05 6.21 24.38
N ASN A 52 -0.86 4.90 24.20
CA ASN A 52 0.34 4.14 24.52
C ASN A 52 1.60 4.50 23.71
N ILE A 53 1.58 5.58 22.92
CA ILE A 53 2.66 6.03 22.05
C ILE A 53 3.00 7.48 22.41
N ALA A 54 4.29 7.80 22.46
CA ALA A 54 4.73 9.18 22.62
C ALA A 54 4.40 10.01 21.37
N SER A 55 3.86 11.20 21.60
CA SER A 55 3.56 12.18 20.55
C SER A 55 4.44 13.41 20.70
N TYR A 56 4.70 14.11 19.61
CA TYR A 56 5.63 15.25 19.56
C TYR A 56 5.00 16.42 18.82
N VAL A 57 5.00 17.60 19.45
CA VAL A 57 4.81 18.88 18.75
C VAL A 57 6.19 19.52 18.60
N ILE A 58 6.66 19.64 17.36
CA ILE A 58 7.98 20.21 17.03
C ILE A 58 7.78 21.64 16.55
N ILE A 59 8.24 22.60 17.35
CA ILE A 59 8.13 24.02 17.07
C ILE A 59 9.46 24.52 16.48
N GLY A 60 9.37 25.32 15.41
CA GLY A 60 10.48 25.76 14.59
C GLY A 60 10.56 25.06 13.23
N VAL A 61 9.55 24.25 12.87
CA VAL A 61 9.48 23.51 11.59
C VAL A 61 8.17 23.86 10.90
N SER A 62 8.25 24.24 9.62
CA SER A 62 7.06 24.44 8.78
C SER A 62 6.42 23.11 8.39
N ASN A 63 5.10 23.10 8.14
CA ASN A 63 4.35 21.87 7.82
C ASN A 63 4.90 21.16 6.55
N ASN A 64 5.39 21.93 5.57
CA ASN A 64 6.01 21.39 4.35
C ASN A 64 7.48 20.95 4.54
N ARG A 65 8.06 21.19 5.72
CA ARG A 65 9.45 20.87 6.11
C ARG A 65 10.52 21.62 5.32
N GLN A 66 10.16 22.71 4.63
CA GLN A 66 11.08 23.51 3.81
C GLN A 66 11.65 24.73 4.54
N LYS A 67 11.03 25.12 5.66
CA LYS A 67 11.46 26.26 6.48
C LYS A 67 11.67 25.83 7.92
N PHE A 68 12.80 26.26 8.47
CA PHE A 68 13.21 26.10 9.85
C PHE A 68 13.43 27.48 10.46
N GLN A 69 12.95 27.70 11.69
CA GLN A 69 13.03 28.99 12.36
C GLN A 69 13.34 28.81 13.85
N SER A 70 14.28 29.59 14.38
CA SER A 70 14.58 29.61 15.81
C SER A 70 13.39 30.14 16.60
N VAL A 71 13.02 29.43 17.66
CA VAL A 71 11.89 29.78 18.52
C VAL A 71 12.40 30.29 19.86
N ASP A 72 12.45 31.61 19.98
CA ASP A 72 12.75 32.27 21.24
C ASP A 72 11.46 32.70 21.95
N ASN A 73 11.01 31.85 22.87
CA ASN A 73 9.86 32.11 23.74
C ASN A 73 10.23 31.64 25.15
N GLU A 74 10.77 32.57 25.94
CA GLU A 74 11.24 32.33 27.31
C GLU A 74 10.14 31.80 28.23
N LYS A 75 8.88 32.16 27.98
CA LYS A 75 7.74 31.73 28.79
C LYS A 75 7.19 30.38 28.41
N LEU A 76 7.59 29.82 27.26
CA LEU A 76 7.30 28.43 26.92
C LEU A 76 8.29 27.54 27.67
N THR A 77 7.90 27.15 28.89
CA THR A 77 8.65 26.32 29.86
C THR A 77 7.85 25.09 30.27
N ASP A 78 8.52 24.08 30.85
CA ASP A 78 7.87 22.88 31.41
C ASP A 78 6.75 23.23 32.39
N ASP A 79 7.04 24.12 33.35
CA ASP A 79 6.08 24.48 34.41
C ASP A 79 4.85 25.21 33.86
N ASN A 80 5.04 26.14 32.92
CA ASN A 80 3.93 26.85 32.29
C ASN A 80 3.09 25.92 31.41
N LEU A 81 3.71 24.97 30.71
CA LEU A 81 3.00 23.95 29.93
C LEU A 81 2.21 23.00 30.83
N GLN A 82 2.80 22.52 31.93
CA GLN A 82 2.11 21.61 32.83
C GLN A 82 0.98 22.31 33.58
N THR A 83 1.15 23.59 33.93
CA THR A 83 0.09 24.44 34.49
C THR A 83 -1.03 24.66 33.48
N LEU A 84 -0.70 24.98 32.22
CA LEU A 84 -1.68 25.06 31.13
C LEU A 84 -2.46 23.75 30.99
N CYS A 85 -1.81 22.59 31.05
CA CYS A 85 -2.50 21.31 31.00
C CYS A 85 -3.43 21.10 32.21
N LYS A 86 -2.95 21.41 33.42
CA LYS A 86 -3.72 21.27 34.67
C LYS A 86 -4.99 22.12 34.68
N ASP A 87 -4.92 23.33 34.14
CA ASP A 87 -6.03 24.29 34.20
C ASP A 87 -7.07 24.10 33.09
N ASN A 88 -6.70 23.42 31.99
CA ASN A 88 -7.51 23.39 30.77
C ASN A 88 -7.83 21.97 30.24
N ILE A 89 -7.19 20.91 30.75
CA ILE A 89 -7.35 19.53 30.24
C ILE A 89 -7.69 18.56 31.37
N PHE A 90 -8.65 17.67 31.13
CA PHE A 90 -8.97 16.56 32.03
C PHE A 90 -9.04 15.22 31.28
N PRO A 91 -8.46 14.11 31.80
CA PRO A 91 -7.47 14.09 32.89
C PRO A 91 -6.19 14.84 32.51
N ILE A 92 -5.33 15.16 33.47
CA ILE A 92 -4.15 16.00 33.21
C ILE A 92 -3.09 15.18 32.45
N PRO A 93 -2.73 15.54 31.20
CA PRO A 93 -1.70 14.83 30.45
C PRO A 93 -0.31 15.13 30.98
N ARG A 94 0.62 14.18 30.75
CA ARG A 94 2.04 14.37 31.06
C ARG A 94 2.76 14.95 29.86
N VAL A 95 3.26 16.17 29.99
CA VAL A 95 4.00 16.88 28.95
C VAL A 95 5.42 17.22 29.41
N LYS A 96 6.35 17.28 28.46
CA LYS A 96 7.72 17.72 28.72
C LYS A 96 8.25 18.50 27.52
N LEU A 97 8.81 19.66 27.77
CA LEU A 97 9.50 20.49 26.79
C LEU A 97 10.97 20.09 26.73
N TYR A 98 11.48 20.09 25.51
CA TYR A 98 12.90 20.00 25.25
C TYR A 98 13.32 21.17 24.37
N ASN A 99 14.41 21.82 24.73
CA ASN A 99 15.06 22.82 23.91
C ASN A 99 16.27 22.16 23.24
N TYR A 100 16.31 22.18 21.91
CA TYR A 100 17.43 21.62 21.16
C TYR A 100 17.96 22.64 20.16
N CYS A 101 19.28 22.81 20.17
CA CYS A 101 20.04 23.50 19.16
C CYS A 101 21.20 22.57 18.79
N TRP A 102 21.39 22.31 17.50
CA TRP A 102 22.47 21.47 17.02
C TRP A 102 23.44 22.32 16.20
N GLU A 103 24.68 22.34 16.64
CA GLU A 103 25.79 22.99 15.93
C GLU A 103 26.53 21.97 15.05
N ASN A 104 27.20 22.47 14.01
CA ASN A 104 28.01 21.70 13.07
C ASN A 104 27.25 20.53 12.39
N THR A 105 25.96 20.74 12.09
CA THR A 105 25.17 19.72 11.39
C THR A 105 25.43 19.75 9.89
N THR A 106 25.23 18.61 9.22
CA THR A 106 25.36 18.51 7.75
C THR A 106 24.25 19.24 7.00
N ASN A 107 23.16 19.64 7.67
CA ASN A 107 22.09 20.43 7.07
C ASN A 107 22.20 21.90 7.50
N ASN A 108 22.63 22.75 6.57
CA ASN A 108 22.82 24.18 6.81
C ASN A 108 21.55 24.90 7.29
N GLU A 109 20.35 24.42 6.92
CA GLU A 109 19.09 25.05 7.31
C GLU A 109 18.71 24.78 8.77
N ILE A 110 19.26 23.73 9.37
CA ILE A 110 18.98 23.32 10.77
C ILE A 110 20.11 23.75 11.70
N ASN A 111 21.30 23.99 11.15
CA ASN A 111 22.49 24.35 11.90
C ASN A 111 22.29 25.63 12.73
N GLY A 112 22.42 25.53 14.05
CA GLY A 112 22.26 26.66 14.97
C GLY A 112 20.79 27.10 15.20
N VAL A 113 19.81 26.36 14.66
CA VAL A 113 18.39 26.68 14.88
C VAL A 113 17.92 26.14 16.22
N LEU A 114 17.28 27.00 17.02
CA LEU A 114 16.69 26.63 18.31
C LEU A 114 15.27 26.08 18.13
N PHE A 115 15.11 24.77 18.33
CA PHE A 115 13.83 24.08 18.33
C PHE A 115 13.27 23.91 19.74
N LYS A 116 11.95 24.05 19.86
CA LYS A 116 11.20 23.72 21.07
C LYS A 116 10.32 22.51 20.79
N ILE A 117 10.54 21.40 21.49
CA ILE A 117 9.83 20.14 21.27
C ILE A 117 9.00 19.79 22.49
N ILE A 118 7.68 19.80 22.35
CA ILE A 118 6.75 19.33 23.38
C ILE A 118 6.54 17.84 23.16
N LYS A 119 7.09 17.02 24.06
CA LYS A 119 6.83 15.59 24.14
C LYS A 119 5.61 15.36 25.01
N ILE A 120 4.63 14.67 24.45
CA ILE A 120 3.44 14.20 25.15
C ILE A 120 3.66 12.72 25.41
N GLY A 121 3.75 12.35 26.69
CA GLY A 121 4.21 11.03 27.11
C GLY A 121 3.29 9.91 26.61
N PRO A 122 3.84 8.69 26.40
CA PRO A 122 2.97 7.53 26.30
C PRO A 122 2.24 7.43 27.64
N GLN A 123 0.92 7.38 27.57
CA GLN A 123 0.07 7.38 28.75
C GLN A 123 -1.07 6.39 28.55
N ALA A 124 -1.61 5.90 29.67
CA ALA A 124 -2.79 5.04 29.62
C ALA A 124 -3.88 5.73 28.80
N ARG A 125 -4.54 4.96 27.93
CA ARG A 125 -5.66 5.47 27.13
C ARG A 125 -6.74 5.96 28.07
N ASN A 126 -7.00 7.25 27.98
CA ASN A 126 -8.04 7.97 28.69
C ASN A 126 -8.73 8.89 27.68
N CYS A 127 -9.93 9.36 28.03
CA CYS A 127 -10.63 10.37 27.26
C CYS A 127 -10.19 11.79 27.71
N PHE A 128 -9.09 12.29 27.13
CA PHE A 128 -8.62 13.65 27.33
C PHE A 128 -9.53 14.65 26.63
N ARG A 129 -9.94 15.68 27.34
CA ARG A 129 -10.90 16.68 26.88
C ARG A 129 -10.66 18.05 27.51
N PHE A 130 -11.25 19.07 26.91
CA PHE A 130 -11.27 20.41 27.51
C PHE A 130 -12.00 20.40 28.86
N SER A 131 -11.39 21.00 29.89
CA SER A 131 -12.01 21.13 31.22
C SER A 131 -12.93 22.35 31.36
N LYS A 132 -12.78 23.33 30.45
CA LYS A 132 -13.56 24.58 30.38
C LYS A 132 -13.64 25.10 28.95
N ASP A 133 -14.50 26.09 28.74
CA ASP A 133 -14.69 26.74 27.45
C ASP A 133 -13.53 27.68 27.09
N HIS A 134 -13.12 27.66 25.83
CA HIS A 134 -12.22 28.62 25.20
C HIS A 134 -12.90 29.18 23.96
N ILE A 135 -13.65 30.27 24.14
CA ILE A 135 -14.48 30.85 23.08
C ILE A 135 -14.16 32.33 22.96
N ASP A 136 -13.72 32.74 21.78
CA ASP A 136 -13.63 34.14 21.38
C ASP A 136 -13.96 34.24 19.88
N TYR A 137 -15.20 34.62 19.60
CA TYR A 137 -15.68 34.75 18.22
C TYR A 137 -14.96 35.86 17.46
N SER A 138 -14.45 36.90 18.15
CA SER A 138 -13.70 37.99 17.51
C SER A 138 -12.33 37.54 17.00
N LYS A 139 -11.77 36.47 17.59
CA LYS A 139 -10.49 35.87 17.23
C LYS A 139 -10.64 34.54 16.47
N TYR A 140 -11.87 34.18 16.11
CA TYR A 140 -12.21 32.98 15.32
C TYR A 140 -11.74 31.67 15.97
N TYR A 141 -12.02 31.46 17.26
CA TYR A 141 -11.87 30.14 17.89
C TYR A 141 -13.02 29.85 18.87
N CYS A 142 -13.46 28.59 18.91
CA CYS A 142 -14.53 28.11 19.77
C CYS A 142 -14.26 26.64 20.12
N PHE A 143 -13.73 26.40 21.32
CA PHE A 143 -13.57 25.06 21.89
C PHE A 143 -14.40 24.99 23.16
N LYS A 144 -15.31 24.02 23.21
CA LYS A 144 -16.24 23.87 24.34
C LYS A 144 -15.70 22.89 25.37
N LYS A 145 -16.12 23.08 26.61
CA LYS A 145 -15.91 22.15 27.71
C LYS A 145 -16.39 20.76 27.30
N ASN A 146 -15.61 19.76 27.69
CA ASN A 146 -15.77 18.35 27.36
C ASN A 146 -15.59 17.96 25.88
N GLU A 147 -15.23 18.89 24.99
CA GLU A 147 -14.84 18.49 23.63
C GLU A 147 -13.58 17.64 23.67
N VAL A 148 -13.66 16.53 22.94
CA VAL A 148 -12.59 15.56 22.75
C VAL A 148 -12.10 15.73 21.32
N TRP A 149 -10.81 15.94 21.17
CA TRP A 149 -10.16 16.08 19.87
C TRP A 149 -9.23 14.89 19.65
N LEU A 150 -9.07 14.49 18.39
CA LEU A 150 -8.25 13.36 17.95
C LEU A 150 -7.31 13.80 16.85
N ARG A 151 -6.09 13.26 16.86
CA ARG A 151 -5.15 13.48 15.75
C ARG A 151 -5.41 12.46 14.64
N ARG A 152 -5.87 12.91 13.47
CA ARG A 152 -6.07 12.11 12.25
C ARG A 152 -4.99 12.49 11.24
N GLU A 153 -3.91 11.72 11.22
CA GLU A 153 -2.72 12.04 10.42
C GLU A 153 -2.20 13.48 10.71
N ALA A 154 -2.30 14.39 9.74
CA ALA A 154 -1.84 15.77 9.86
C ALA A 154 -2.88 16.74 10.47
N THR A 155 -4.13 16.31 10.70
CA THR A 155 -5.19 17.18 11.22
C THR A 155 -5.65 16.77 12.62
N SER A 156 -6.19 17.74 13.36
CA SER A 156 -6.83 17.54 14.66
C SER A 156 -8.33 17.75 14.48
N ASP A 157 -9.13 16.71 14.65
CA ASP A 157 -10.58 16.72 14.41
C ASP A 157 -11.36 16.43 15.69
N LEU A 158 -12.61 16.89 15.74
CA LEU A 158 -13.53 16.57 16.85
C LEU A 158 -13.90 15.08 16.82
N ALA A 159 -13.87 14.45 17.99
CA ALA A 159 -14.21 13.04 18.14
C ALA A 159 -15.73 12.81 18.05
N SER A 160 -16.14 11.73 17.40
CA SER A 160 -17.52 11.26 17.40
C SER A 160 -17.90 10.64 18.75
N PRO A 161 -19.20 10.52 19.09
CA PRO A 161 -19.65 9.84 20.29
C PRO A 161 -19.11 8.41 20.44
N GLU A 162 -18.97 7.68 19.33
CA GLU A 162 -18.43 6.32 19.27
C GLU A 162 -16.92 6.30 19.59
N GLU A 163 -16.16 7.22 19.01
CA GLU A 163 -14.72 7.36 19.27
C GLU A 163 -14.47 7.73 20.75
N ILE A 164 -15.33 8.59 21.33
CA ILE A 164 -15.31 8.93 22.76
C ILE A 164 -15.60 7.70 23.63
N LYS A 165 -16.62 6.92 23.28
CA LYS A 165 -16.93 5.67 23.98
C LYS A 165 -15.74 4.72 23.97
N TYR A 166 -15.06 4.57 22.83
CA TYR A 166 -13.85 3.74 22.75
C TYR A 166 -12.71 4.25 23.63
N LEU A 167 -12.46 5.55 23.68
CA LEU A 167 -11.46 6.13 24.58
C LEU A 167 -11.76 5.82 26.04
N LEU A 168 -13.03 5.92 26.44
CA LEU A 168 -13.48 5.62 27.81
C LEU A 168 -13.30 4.14 28.16
N GLU A 169 -13.42 3.24 27.18
CA GLU A 169 -13.14 1.81 27.32
C GLU A 169 -11.63 1.46 27.25
N GLY A 170 -10.75 2.46 27.13
CA GLY A 170 -9.32 2.27 26.96
C GLY A 170 -8.93 1.67 25.60
N LYS A 171 -9.80 1.78 24.59
CA LYS A 171 -9.61 1.28 23.23
C LYS A 171 -9.10 2.37 22.29
N ASP A 172 -8.69 1.98 21.08
CA ASP A 172 -8.28 2.94 20.06
C ASP A 172 -9.49 3.74 19.55
N PRO A 173 -9.51 5.08 19.67
CA PRO A 173 -10.62 5.91 19.17
C PRO A 173 -10.78 5.79 17.67
N ILE A 174 -9.67 5.74 16.94
CA ILE A 174 -9.65 5.54 15.49
C ILE A 174 -9.78 4.04 15.26
N ARG A 175 -10.86 3.47 15.78
CA ARG A 175 -11.34 2.17 15.33
C ARG A 175 -12.02 2.42 13.99
N LYS A 176 -11.58 1.67 12.99
CA LYS A 176 -12.30 1.54 11.73
C LYS A 176 -13.72 1.14 12.12
N THR A 177 -14.73 1.81 11.56
CA THR A 177 -16.13 1.49 11.83
C THR A 177 -16.28 -0.03 11.79
N PRO A 178 -16.67 -0.70 12.89
CA PRO A 178 -16.82 -2.14 12.86
C PRO A 178 -17.84 -2.44 11.77
N LEU A 179 -17.43 -3.21 10.76
CA LEU A 179 -18.39 -3.80 9.84
C LEU A 179 -19.32 -4.63 10.71
N GLU A 180 -20.63 -4.33 10.68
CA GLU A 180 -21.64 -4.99 11.53
C GLU A 180 -21.57 -6.53 11.40
N ASP A 181 -21.05 -7.02 10.26
CA ASP A 181 -20.85 -8.43 9.93
C ASP A 181 -19.38 -8.89 9.90
N SER A 182 -18.47 -8.26 10.65
CA SER A 182 -17.06 -8.66 10.65
C SER A 182 -16.85 -10.10 11.15
N ILE A 183 -16.36 -10.98 10.28
CA ILE A 183 -16.05 -12.38 10.59
C ILE A 183 -14.67 -12.45 11.26
N ASP A 184 -14.56 -13.20 12.36
CA ASP A 184 -13.27 -13.57 12.97
C ASP A 184 -12.74 -14.85 12.30
N TYR A 185 -11.85 -14.67 11.32
CA TYR A 185 -11.27 -15.76 10.55
C TYR A 185 -10.47 -16.76 11.40
N THR A 186 -9.97 -16.34 12.57
CA THR A 186 -9.16 -17.22 13.43
C THR A 186 -9.96 -18.37 14.04
N ARG A 187 -11.30 -18.25 14.01
CA ARG A 187 -12.23 -19.28 14.49
C ARG A 187 -12.68 -20.24 13.39
N LEU A 188 -12.35 -19.95 12.13
CA LEU A 188 -12.78 -20.75 10.99
C LEU A 188 -11.76 -21.86 10.67
N PRO A 189 -12.22 -23.07 10.30
CA PRO A 189 -11.39 -24.07 9.65
C PRO A 189 -10.77 -23.54 8.35
N ALA A 190 -9.59 -24.05 7.95
CA ALA A 190 -8.83 -23.53 6.80
C ALA A 190 -9.64 -23.43 5.48
N ASN A 191 -10.53 -24.40 5.22
CA ASN A 191 -11.38 -24.39 4.02
C ASN A 191 -12.51 -23.34 4.10
N GLU A 192 -13.08 -23.10 5.27
CA GLU A 192 -14.11 -22.09 5.48
C GLU A 192 -13.50 -20.69 5.51
N TRP A 193 -12.32 -20.55 6.09
CA TRP A 193 -11.55 -19.33 6.08
C TRP A 193 -11.30 -18.82 4.65
N ARG A 194 -10.82 -19.69 3.75
CA ARG A 194 -10.59 -19.30 2.34
C ARG A 194 -11.88 -18.81 1.68
N LYS A 195 -13.00 -19.53 1.89
CA LYS A 195 -14.30 -19.14 1.34
C LYS A 195 -14.77 -17.79 1.90
N ALA A 196 -14.63 -17.58 3.21
CA ALA A 196 -14.98 -16.32 3.86
C ALA A 196 -14.15 -15.16 3.29
N VAL A 197 -12.82 -15.31 3.20
CA VAL A 197 -11.93 -14.30 2.61
C VAL A 197 -12.32 -13.98 1.16
N PHE A 198 -12.65 -14.98 0.34
CA PHE A 198 -13.07 -14.71 -1.04
C PHE A 198 -14.41 -13.98 -1.12
N ASN A 199 -15.39 -14.33 -0.28
CA ASN A 199 -16.66 -13.62 -0.22
C ASN A 199 -16.48 -12.18 0.26
N ASP A 200 -15.66 -11.98 1.29
CA ASP A 200 -15.39 -10.65 1.83
C ASP A 200 -14.60 -9.80 0.84
N LEU A 201 -13.64 -10.39 0.12
CA LEU A 201 -12.94 -9.69 -0.95
C LEU A 201 -13.88 -9.34 -2.13
N ARG A 202 -14.85 -10.20 -2.45
CA ARG A 202 -15.90 -9.90 -3.43
C ARG A 202 -16.73 -8.70 -2.96
N ASN A 203 -17.18 -8.71 -1.71
CA ASN A 203 -17.95 -7.62 -1.13
C ASN A 203 -17.14 -6.31 -1.14
N TYR A 204 -15.87 -6.37 -0.76
CA TYR A 204 -14.96 -5.23 -0.85
C TYR A 204 -14.79 -4.73 -2.29
N ALA A 205 -14.63 -5.62 -3.27
CA ALA A 205 -14.51 -5.21 -4.66
C ALA A 205 -15.77 -4.46 -5.12
N LEU A 206 -16.96 -4.93 -4.75
CA LEU A 206 -18.23 -4.25 -5.05
C LEU A 206 -18.29 -2.85 -4.44
N THR A 207 -17.80 -2.63 -3.22
CA THR A 207 -17.84 -1.30 -2.58
C THR A 207 -16.96 -0.26 -3.28
N ILE A 208 -15.91 -0.70 -3.98
CA ILE A 208 -14.99 0.17 -4.71
C ILE A 208 -15.21 0.14 -6.24
N ASN A 209 -16.34 -0.40 -6.71
CA ASN A 209 -16.63 -0.60 -8.13
C ASN A 209 -15.54 -1.37 -8.89
N ALA A 210 -14.92 -2.34 -8.22
CA ALA A 210 -13.98 -3.29 -8.81
C ALA A 210 -14.69 -4.60 -9.21
N ASN A 211 -14.10 -5.34 -10.14
CA ASN A 211 -14.61 -6.67 -10.52
C ASN A 211 -13.81 -7.76 -9.78
N PHE A 212 -14.51 -8.71 -9.17
CA PHE A 212 -13.90 -9.88 -8.54
C PHE A 212 -14.59 -11.17 -8.99
N GLU A 213 -13.90 -11.92 -9.83
CA GLU A 213 -14.48 -13.06 -10.53
C GLU A 213 -13.55 -14.28 -10.49
N GLN A 214 -14.17 -15.46 -10.57
CA GLN A 214 -13.47 -16.71 -10.70
C GLN A 214 -13.05 -16.88 -12.16
N TYR A 215 -11.77 -17.18 -12.40
CA TYR A 215 -11.31 -17.47 -13.75
C TYR A 215 -11.55 -18.96 -14.08
N PRO A 216 -12.21 -19.30 -15.20
CA PRO A 216 -12.47 -20.67 -15.57
C PRO A 216 -11.16 -21.35 -15.97
N TYR A 217 -10.62 -22.22 -15.12
CA TYR A 217 -9.43 -22.99 -15.48
C TYR A 217 -9.52 -24.49 -15.18
N LYS A 218 -9.00 -25.30 -16.12
CA LYS A 218 -8.80 -26.73 -15.98
C LYS A 218 -7.72 -26.99 -14.92
N LYS A 219 -8.14 -27.54 -13.77
CA LYS A 219 -7.33 -27.97 -12.61
C LYS A 219 -5.82 -28.01 -12.86
N HIS A 220 -5.08 -27.08 -12.26
CA HIS A 220 -3.64 -27.26 -12.04
C HIS A 220 -3.44 -28.10 -10.77
N ARG A 221 -2.46 -29.01 -10.77
CA ARG A 221 -2.20 -29.98 -9.67
C ARG A 221 -2.06 -29.39 -8.25
N ASN A 222 -1.93 -28.07 -8.09
CA ASN A 222 -1.66 -27.42 -6.79
C ASN A 222 -2.63 -26.27 -6.44
N TYR A 223 -3.49 -25.83 -7.37
CA TYR A 223 -4.42 -24.72 -7.14
C TYR A 223 -5.74 -25.03 -7.83
N ASP A 224 -6.79 -25.25 -7.04
CA ASP A 224 -8.10 -25.67 -7.53
C ASP A 224 -8.83 -24.56 -8.31
N VAL A 225 -8.57 -23.29 -7.97
CA VAL A 225 -9.22 -22.12 -8.56
C VAL A 225 -8.29 -20.90 -8.49
N ILE A 226 -8.22 -20.11 -9.57
CA ILE A 226 -7.58 -18.78 -9.57
C ILE A 226 -8.69 -17.73 -9.65
N TRP A 227 -8.59 -16.74 -8.77
CA TRP A 227 -9.49 -15.59 -8.74
C TRP A 227 -8.81 -14.38 -9.35
N LYS A 228 -9.60 -13.53 -10.01
CA LYS A 228 -9.16 -12.31 -10.68
C LYS A 228 -9.81 -11.12 -9.98
N LEU A 229 -9.00 -10.13 -9.66
CA LEU A 229 -9.43 -8.83 -9.13
C LEU A 229 -9.03 -7.73 -10.14
N THR A 230 -10.01 -7.05 -10.71
CA THR A 230 -9.79 -5.88 -11.58
C THR A 230 -10.07 -4.60 -10.80
N LEU A 231 -9.03 -3.78 -10.60
CA LEU A 231 -9.08 -2.52 -9.89
C LEU A 231 -8.86 -1.35 -10.86
N LYS A 232 -9.56 -0.24 -10.65
CA LYS A 232 -9.27 1.01 -11.35
C LYS A 232 -8.43 1.92 -10.45
N ILE A 233 -7.17 2.16 -10.80
CA ILE A 233 -6.25 3.03 -10.05
C ILE A 233 -5.73 4.13 -10.97
N ARG A 234 -5.99 5.40 -10.64
CA ARG A 234 -5.62 6.57 -11.46
C ARG A 234 -5.91 6.35 -12.95
N ASP A 235 -7.15 5.94 -13.24
CA ASP A 235 -7.67 5.61 -14.58
C ASP A 235 -7.05 4.39 -15.29
N ASN A 236 -6.18 3.63 -14.64
CA ASN A 236 -5.61 2.40 -15.18
C ASN A 236 -6.34 1.18 -14.62
N ASN A 237 -6.74 0.28 -15.51
CA ASN A 237 -7.30 -1.02 -15.14
C ASN A 237 -6.15 -1.98 -14.79
N MET A 238 -6.11 -2.39 -13.53
CA MET A 238 -5.14 -3.32 -13.01
C MET A 238 -5.79 -4.66 -12.72
N VAL A 239 -5.33 -5.71 -13.41
CA VAL A 239 -5.81 -7.07 -13.21
C VAL A 239 -4.83 -7.86 -12.35
N LEU A 240 -5.29 -8.31 -11.19
CA LEU A 240 -4.49 -9.08 -10.23
C LEU A 240 -5.01 -10.50 -10.13
N ALA A 241 -4.09 -11.47 -10.12
CA ALA A 241 -4.42 -12.81 -9.67
C ALA A 241 -4.45 -12.85 -8.13
N VAL A 242 -5.50 -13.41 -7.55
CA VAL A 242 -5.68 -13.48 -6.09
C VAL A 242 -5.42 -14.87 -5.55
N ILE A 243 -4.60 -14.94 -4.50
CA ILE A 243 -4.28 -16.15 -3.75
C ILE A 243 -4.63 -15.95 -2.29
N VAL A 244 -5.24 -16.98 -1.70
CA VAL A 244 -5.48 -17.04 -0.26
C VAL A 244 -4.80 -18.30 0.29
N GLY A 245 -3.83 -18.12 1.17
CA GLY A 245 -3.03 -19.22 1.73
C GLY A 245 -2.78 -19.04 3.23
N GLU A 246 -2.99 -20.09 4.03
CA GLU A 246 -3.02 -19.97 5.50
C GLU A 246 -1.67 -19.48 6.06
N GLN A 247 -0.58 -19.99 5.49
CA GLN A 247 0.78 -19.59 5.79
C GLN A 247 1.65 -19.68 4.53
N ILE A 248 2.50 -18.67 4.33
CA ILE A 248 3.45 -18.62 3.20
C ILE A 248 4.86 -18.59 3.80
N THR A 249 5.43 -19.77 4.04
CA THR A 249 6.69 -19.95 4.78
C THR A 249 7.83 -20.52 3.94
N ASN A 250 7.52 -21.22 2.85
CA ASN A 250 8.55 -21.89 2.06
C ASN A 250 9.43 -20.87 1.33
N LYS A 251 10.73 -21.18 1.28
CA LYS A 251 11.73 -20.43 0.53
C LYS A 251 11.21 -20.22 -0.90
N ALA A 252 11.10 -18.96 -1.33
CA ALA A 252 10.66 -18.60 -2.68
C ALA A 252 9.28 -19.09 -3.15
N GLN A 253 8.34 -19.37 -2.24
CA GLN A 253 7.00 -19.84 -2.61
C GLN A 253 6.24 -18.88 -3.53
N VAL A 254 6.40 -17.57 -3.31
CA VAL A 254 5.76 -16.54 -4.14
C VAL A 254 6.36 -16.53 -5.55
N PHE A 255 7.68 -16.64 -5.65
CA PHE A 255 8.35 -16.77 -6.95
C PHE A 255 7.93 -18.02 -7.71
N ASP A 256 7.88 -19.18 -7.04
CA ASP A 256 7.42 -20.43 -7.64
C ASP A 256 5.98 -20.34 -8.14
N PHE A 257 5.16 -19.56 -7.44
CA PHE A 257 3.80 -19.25 -7.88
C PHE A 257 3.81 -18.40 -9.16
N CYS A 258 4.56 -17.30 -9.19
CA CYS A 258 4.74 -16.49 -10.40
C CYS A 258 5.22 -17.32 -11.58
N LYS A 259 6.06 -18.34 -11.33
CA LYS A 259 6.59 -19.23 -12.38
C LYS A 259 5.53 -20.14 -13.00
N LYS A 260 4.60 -20.62 -12.20
CA LYS A 260 3.61 -21.63 -12.60
C LYS A 260 2.31 -21.02 -13.10
N MET A 261 2.16 -19.71 -12.93
CA MET A 261 0.98 -18.98 -13.34
C MET A 261 0.87 -18.90 -14.89
N PRO A 262 -0.21 -19.44 -15.49
CA PRO A 262 -0.36 -19.49 -16.94
C PRO A 262 -1.28 -18.41 -17.53
N PHE A 263 -1.67 -17.36 -16.79
CA PHE A 263 -2.73 -16.42 -17.21
C PHE A 263 -2.32 -14.96 -17.36
N LEU A 264 -3.21 -14.22 -18.02
CA LEU A 264 -3.17 -12.77 -18.19
C LEU A 264 -3.46 -12.06 -16.86
N TYR A 265 -2.43 -11.50 -16.24
CA TYR A 265 -2.53 -10.62 -15.08
C TYR A 265 -1.35 -9.66 -15.07
N HIS A 266 -1.53 -8.48 -14.49
CA HIS A 266 -0.45 -7.50 -14.31
C HIS A 266 0.38 -7.79 -13.05
N GLY A 267 -0.26 -8.38 -12.03
CA GLY A 267 0.38 -8.69 -10.75
C GLY A 267 -0.41 -9.70 -9.93
N ILE A 268 0.00 -9.89 -8.69
CA ILE A 268 -0.56 -10.91 -7.81
C ILE A 268 -0.89 -10.28 -6.45
N LEU A 269 -2.07 -10.60 -5.91
CA LEU A 269 -2.48 -10.33 -4.54
C LEU A 269 -2.45 -11.63 -3.72
N ILE A 270 -1.68 -11.65 -2.65
CA ILE A 270 -1.51 -12.79 -1.75
C ILE A 270 -2.05 -12.40 -0.39
N ILE A 271 -2.96 -13.21 0.14
CA ILE A 271 -3.59 -12.99 1.45
C ILE A 271 -3.24 -14.15 2.35
N SER A 272 -2.66 -13.84 3.52
CA SER A 272 -2.25 -14.84 4.51
C SER A 272 -2.77 -14.56 5.91
N GLN A 273 -3.25 -15.62 6.57
CA GLN A 273 -3.76 -15.58 7.94
C GLN A 273 -2.65 -15.62 8.99
N LYS A 274 -1.68 -16.53 8.83
CA LYS A 274 -0.58 -16.77 9.80
C LYS A 274 0.71 -16.02 9.45
N GLY A 275 0.74 -15.35 8.31
CA GLY A 275 1.83 -14.47 7.90
C GLY A 275 2.62 -14.96 6.68
N ILE A 276 3.58 -14.14 6.28
CA ILE A 276 4.41 -14.31 5.09
C ILE A 276 5.86 -14.14 5.52
N SER A 277 6.66 -15.20 5.40
CA SER A 277 8.06 -15.19 5.83
C SER A 277 8.91 -14.32 4.90
N PRO A 278 9.96 -13.64 5.41
CA PRO A 278 10.90 -12.92 4.54
C PRO A 278 11.56 -13.82 3.48
N SER A 279 11.82 -15.09 3.80
CA SER A 279 12.41 -16.08 2.89
C SER A 279 11.48 -16.48 1.73
N SER A 280 10.16 -16.32 1.89
CA SER A 280 9.21 -16.52 0.79
C SER A 280 9.36 -15.48 -0.32
N LEU A 281 9.98 -14.33 -0.02
CA LEU A 281 10.18 -13.20 -0.90
C LEU A 281 11.63 -13.03 -1.39
N GLU A 282 12.49 -14.04 -1.20
CA GLU A 282 13.94 -13.95 -1.42
C GLU A 282 14.37 -13.54 -2.84
N TYR A 283 13.58 -13.87 -3.86
CA TYR A 283 13.89 -13.52 -5.25
C TYR A 283 13.31 -12.17 -5.70
N SER A 284 12.77 -11.38 -4.77
CA SER A 284 12.24 -10.04 -5.09
C SER A 284 13.39 -9.05 -5.26
N LYS A 285 13.36 -8.25 -6.32
CA LYS A 285 14.29 -7.13 -6.53
C LYS A 285 13.99 -5.98 -5.59
N ILE A 286 12.72 -5.60 -5.51
CA ILE A 286 12.22 -4.55 -4.63
C ILE A 286 11.36 -5.20 -3.57
N LYS A 287 11.52 -4.77 -2.32
CA LYS A 287 10.75 -5.26 -1.19
C LYS A 287 10.46 -4.12 -0.23
N ILE A 288 9.20 -3.68 -0.21
CA ILE A 288 8.72 -2.62 0.68
C ILE A 288 7.86 -3.30 1.74
N GLN A 289 8.22 -3.08 3.01
CA GLN A 289 7.44 -3.58 4.13
C GLN A 289 6.49 -2.50 4.62
N GLU A 290 5.20 -2.78 4.51
CA GLU A 290 4.17 -1.94 5.09
C GLU A 290 3.61 -2.54 6.38
N LYS A 291 2.90 -1.72 7.16
CA LYS A 291 2.20 -2.19 8.37
C LYS A 291 1.19 -3.29 8.06
N TRP A 292 0.55 -3.22 6.89
CA TRP A 292 -0.48 -4.15 6.43
C TRP A 292 0.07 -5.33 5.62
N GLY A 293 1.33 -5.28 5.16
CA GLY A 293 1.81 -6.29 4.22
C GLY A 293 3.20 -6.04 3.63
N TRP A 294 3.43 -6.62 2.47
CA TRP A 294 4.61 -6.39 1.64
C TRP A 294 4.21 -6.03 0.22
N PHE A 295 5.00 -5.16 -0.41
CA PHE A 295 5.03 -4.97 -1.84
C PHE A 295 6.37 -5.50 -2.36
N ALA A 296 6.33 -6.36 -3.37
CA ALA A 296 7.51 -7.02 -3.91
C ALA A 296 7.50 -7.05 -5.44
N THR A 297 8.66 -6.92 -6.08
CA THR A 297 8.78 -7.03 -7.54
C THR A 297 9.70 -8.20 -7.89
N TYR A 298 9.27 -9.04 -8.83
CA TYR A 298 10.04 -10.21 -9.26
C TYR A 298 10.51 -10.04 -10.69
N SER A 299 11.82 -10.18 -10.87
CA SER A 299 12.44 -10.21 -12.18
C SER A 299 12.20 -11.53 -12.85
N CYS A 300 11.54 -11.51 -14.01
CA CYS A 300 11.38 -12.71 -14.81
C CYS A 300 12.61 -13.03 -15.67
N LYS A 301 13.63 -12.13 -15.71
CA LYS A 301 14.89 -12.27 -16.48
C LYS A 301 15.58 -13.63 -16.39
N HIS A 302 15.46 -14.34 -15.28
CA HIS A 302 16.33 -15.49 -15.00
C HIS A 302 15.72 -16.86 -15.20
N ARG A 303 14.39 -17.05 -15.31
CA ARG A 303 13.82 -18.40 -15.46
C ARG A 303 12.47 -18.45 -16.18
N ARG A 304 12.35 -19.47 -17.03
CA ARG A 304 11.19 -19.91 -17.82
C ARG A 304 9.90 -20.04 -16.99
N THR A 305 9.08 -19.00 -16.92
CA THR A 305 7.65 -19.12 -16.57
C THR A 305 6.86 -19.34 -17.86
N THR A 306 5.69 -19.99 -17.79
CA THR A 306 4.92 -20.32 -19.00
C THR A 306 4.48 -19.06 -19.75
N MET A 307 3.92 -18.06 -19.04
CA MET A 307 3.57 -16.78 -19.65
C MET A 307 4.81 -15.96 -20.03
N PHE A 308 5.87 -15.97 -19.22
CA PHE A 308 7.09 -15.22 -19.55
C PHE A 308 7.73 -15.73 -20.83
N ASN A 309 7.80 -17.04 -21.05
CA ASN A 309 8.37 -17.61 -22.29
C ASN A 309 7.57 -17.15 -23.50
N LEU A 310 6.25 -17.21 -23.39
CA LEU A 310 5.36 -16.78 -24.45
C LEU A 310 5.55 -15.29 -24.76
N LEU A 311 5.44 -14.42 -23.75
CA LEU A 311 5.61 -12.98 -23.90
C LEU A 311 7.03 -12.60 -24.31
N TYR A 312 8.04 -13.36 -23.88
CA TYR A 312 9.44 -13.19 -24.27
C TYR A 312 9.63 -13.49 -25.75
N ASP A 313 9.06 -14.60 -26.23
CA ASP A 313 9.13 -14.98 -27.63
C ASP A 313 8.44 -13.95 -28.52
N ILE A 314 7.31 -13.39 -28.07
CA ILE A 314 6.63 -12.28 -28.75
C ILE A 314 7.52 -11.03 -28.73
N ALA A 315 8.02 -10.62 -27.57
CA ALA A 315 8.88 -9.44 -27.43
C ALA A 315 10.10 -9.51 -28.35
N ARG A 316 10.74 -10.70 -28.43
CA ARG A 316 11.90 -10.94 -29.29
C ARG A 316 11.57 -10.86 -30.79
N ARG A 317 10.39 -11.33 -31.20
CA ARG A 317 9.95 -11.26 -32.61
C ARG A 317 9.59 -9.85 -33.05
N HIS A 318 9.22 -8.98 -32.12
CA HIS A 318 8.77 -7.61 -32.37
C HIS A 318 9.76 -6.55 -31.90
N ASP A 319 11.02 -6.93 -31.64
CA ASP A 319 12.11 -6.05 -31.20
C ASP A 319 11.72 -5.11 -30.03
N VAL A 320 10.94 -5.64 -29.07
CA VAL A 320 10.56 -4.89 -27.87
C VAL A 320 11.74 -4.88 -26.88
N THR A 321 12.61 -3.88 -26.99
CA THR A 321 13.86 -3.74 -26.22
C THR A 321 13.67 -3.66 -24.70
N ASP A 322 12.54 -3.08 -24.27
CA ASP A 322 12.28 -2.81 -22.85
C ASP A 322 11.77 -4.05 -22.10
N TYR A 323 11.45 -5.13 -22.81
CA TYR A 323 10.93 -6.36 -22.21
C TYR A 323 11.92 -7.05 -21.28
N SER A 324 13.22 -6.78 -21.44
CA SER A 324 14.21 -7.30 -20.50
C SER A 324 13.82 -6.97 -19.05
N ASN A 325 13.15 -5.85 -18.79
CA ASN A 325 12.70 -5.43 -17.47
C ASN A 325 11.27 -5.86 -17.11
N TYR A 326 10.71 -6.88 -17.77
CA TYR A 326 9.40 -7.41 -17.37
C TYR A 326 9.44 -7.92 -15.92
N GLU A 327 8.72 -7.21 -15.05
CA GLU A 327 8.62 -7.50 -13.62
C GLU A 327 7.18 -7.75 -13.24
N VAL A 328 6.94 -8.82 -12.50
CA VAL A 328 5.63 -9.09 -11.89
C VAL A 328 5.67 -8.54 -10.48
N PHE A 329 4.75 -7.62 -10.16
CA PHE A 329 4.60 -7.14 -8.80
C PHE A 329 3.67 -8.06 -8.00
N CYS A 330 3.94 -8.13 -6.70
CA CYS A 330 3.22 -8.94 -5.74
C CYS A 330 2.87 -8.10 -4.53
N ILE A 331 1.60 -8.14 -4.14
CA ILE A 331 1.07 -7.51 -2.94
C ILE A 331 0.74 -8.62 -1.97
N CYS A 332 1.26 -8.52 -0.76
CA CYS A 332 1.28 -9.61 0.20
C CYS A 332 0.66 -9.11 1.51
N LEU A 333 -0.65 -9.30 1.68
CA LEU A 333 -1.37 -8.99 2.91
C LEU A 333 -1.10 -10.10 3.94
N LYS A 334 -0.56 -9.73 5.10
CA LYS A 334 -0.13 -10.69 6.12
C LYS A 334 -0.97 -10.54 7.39
N ASN A 335 -1.10 -11.62 8.13
CA ASN A 335 -1.76 -11.65 9.44
C ASN A 335 -3.22 -11.18 9.39
N ILE A 336 -3.94 -11.53 8.32
CA ILE A 336 -5.35 -11.14 8.15
C ILE A 336 -6.22 -12.05 9.03
N LYS A 337 -6.75 -11.50 10.13
CA LYS A 337 -7.51 -12.26 11.14
C LYS A 337 -9.01 -12.00 11.10
N SER A 338 -9.46 -10.96 10.42
CA SER A 338 -10.88 -10.64 10.30
C SER A 338 -11.23 -9.97 8.97
N THR A 339 -12.53 -9.84 8.69
CA THR A 339 -13.07 -9.02 7.60
C THR A 339 -12.56 -7.58 7.67
N GLU A 340 -12.56 -6.98 8.86
CA GLU A 340 -12.05 -5.63 9.10
C GLU A 340 -10.54 -5.50 8.78
N ASP A 341 -9.74 -6.51 9.12
CA ASP A 341 -8.32 -6.55 8.77
C ASP A 341 -8.12 -6.59 7.25
N LEU A 342 -8.90 -7.43 6.57
CA LEU A 342 -8.85 -7.58 5.11
C LEU A 342 -9.18 -6.27 4.42
N PHE A 343 -10.33 -5.67 4.74
CA PHE A 343 -10.83 -4.46 4.10
C PHE A 343 -9.84 -3.31 4.27
N PHE A 344 -9.33 -3.14 5.48
CA PHE A 344 -8.33 -2.11 5.75
C PHE A 344 -7.01 -2.35 5.03
N ALA A 345 -6.54 -3.59 5.01
CA ALA A 345 -5.30 -3.92 4.32
C ALA A 345 -5.43 -3.66 2.82
N CYS A 346 -6.57 -4.00 2.21
CA CYS A 346 -6.90 -3.68 0.83
C CYS A 346 -7.00 -2.17 0.58
N GLN A 347 -7.66 -1.41 1.48
CA GLN A 347 -7.78 0.04 1.36
C GLN A 347 -6.40 0.70 1.43
N LYS A 348 -5.59 0.34 2.43
CA LYS A 348 -4.24 0.90 2.59
C LYS A 348 -3.34 0.57 1.42
N TYR A 349 -3.47 -0.63 0.87
CA TYR A 349 -2.80 -1.02 -0.36
C TYR A 349 -3.17 -0.11 -1.55
N ILE A 350 -4.48 0.12 -1.78
CA ILE A 350 -4.96 0.99 -2.86
C ILE A 350 -4.49 2.43 -2.64
N GLU A 351 -4.57 2.94 -1.41
CA GLU A 351 -4.07 4.26 -1.03
C GLU A 351 -2.57 4.40 -1.31
N SER A 352 -1.76 3.41 -0.90
CA SER A 352 -0.31 3.41 -1.14
C SER A 352 0.01 3.46 -2.63
N ILE A 353 -0.59 2.61 -3.47
CA ILE A 353 -0.37 2.72 -4.93
C ILE A 353 -0.84 4.09 -5.43
N SER A 354 -2.02 4.54 -4.98
CA SER A 354 -2.64 5.75 -5.52
C SER A 354 -1.91 7.03 -5.11
N ASN A 355 -1.11 7.01 -4.04
CA ASN A 355 -0.46 8.19 -3.50
C ASN A 355 1.07 8.17 -3.67
N GLU A 356 1.69 7.01 -3.85
CA GLU A 356 3.14 6.88 -4.00
C GLU A 356 3.52 6.75 -5.47
N ASP A 357 3.96 7.87 -6.07
CA ASP A 357 4.24 7.95 -7.51
C ASP A 357 5.24 6.91 -8.01
N ASP A 358 6.29 6.61 -7.24
CA ASP A 358 7.30 5.61 -7.61
C ASP A 358 6.69 4.20 -7.74
N ILE A 359 5.80 3.83 -6.82
CA ILE A 359 5.09 2.53 -6.85
C ILE A 359 4.13 2.52 -8.03
N PHE A 360 3.36 3.60 -8.22
CA PHE A 360 2.41 3.69 -9.32
C PHE A 360 3.10 3.61 -10.69
N ILE A 361 4.18 4.36 -10.90
CA ILE A 361 4.93 4.37 -12.16
C ILE A 361 5.48 2.98 -12.45
N HIS A 362 6.03 2.29 -11.46
CA HIS A 362 6.52 0.93 -11.62
C HIS A 362 5.40 -0.02 -12.09
N ILE A 363 4.26 -0.01 -11.40
CA ILE A 363 3.11 -0.85 -11.72
C ILE A 363 2.55 -0.52 -13.10
N LYS A 364 2.42 0.77 -13.42
CA LYS A 364 1.92 1.23 -14.71
C LYS A 364 2.80 0.71 -15.85
N ASN A 365 4.13 0.82 -15.72
CA ASN A 365 5.07 0.30 -16.71
C ASN A 365 4.90 -1.21 -16.92
N THR A 366 4.70 -1.99 -15.84
CA THR A 366 4.38 -3.43 -15.95
C THR A 366 3.09 -3.68 -16.71
N CYS A 367 2.03 -2.90 -16.43
CA CYS A 367 0.74 -3.02 -17.13
C CYS A 367 0.90 -2.70 -18.62
N ASP A 368 1.55 -1.58 -18.95
CA ASP A 368 1.74 -1.11 -20.32
C ASP A 368 2.54 -2.13 -21.16
N ILE A 369 3.63 -2.68 -20.61
CA ILE A 369 4.43 -3.72 -21.28
C ILE A 369 3.59 -4.99 -21.48
N THR A 370 2.85 -5.43 -20.46
CA THR A 370 1.99 -6.62 -20.57
C THR A 370 0.95 -6.43 -21.67
N ASN A 371 0.21 -5.32 -21.64
CA ASN A 371 -0.83 -5.02 -22.62
C ASN A 371 -0.28 -4.91 -24.04
N LYS A 372 0.87 -4.27 -24.22
CA LYS A 372 1.55 -4.18 -25.53
C LYS A 372 1.84 -5.56 -26.11
N LEU A 373 2.38 -6.48 -25.31
CA LEU A 373 2.74 -7.83 -25.78
C LEU A 373 1.52 -8.70 -26.03
N LEU A 374 0.48 -8.57 -25.21
CA LEU A 374 -0.78 -9.27 -25.41
C LEU A 374 -1.49 -8.79 -26.68
N LEU A 375 -1.44 -7.49 -26.98
CA LEU A 375 -1.96 -6.96 -28.22
C LEU A 375 -1.21 -7.53 -29.43
N LEU A 376 0.13 -7.59 -29.37
CA LEU A 376 0.94 -8.22 -30.40
C LEU A 376 0.58 -9.71 -30.55
N TRP A 377 0.48 -10.45 -29.44
CA TRP A 377 0.09 -11.86 -29.48
C TRP A 377 -1.28 -12.09 -30.13
N LYS A 378 -2.24 -11.22 -29.81
CA LYS A 378 -3.58 -11.23 -30.39
C LYS A 378 -3.52 -10.99 -31.90
N GLN A 379 -2.70 -10.06 -32.36
CA GLN A 379 -2.45 -9.84 -33.80
C GLN A 379 -1.81 -11.06 -34.49
N GLU A 380 -1.09 -11.90 -33.74
CA GLU A 380 -0.58 -13.18 -34.22
C GLU A 380 -1.61 -14.32 -34.19
N GLY A 381 -2.88 -14.04 -33.88
CA GLY A 381 -3.92 -15.06 -33.76
C GLY A 381 -3.75 -15.98 -32.55
N CYS A 382 -3.09 -15.47 -31.50
CA CYS A 382 -2.80 -16.19 -30.26
C CYS A 382 -2.18 -17.57 -30.52
N ALA A 383 -1.15 -17.57 -31.36
CA ALA A 383 -0.43 -18.77 -31.74
C ALA A 383 0.27 -19.38 -30.52
N ILE A 384 0.09 -20.68 -30.32
CA ILE A 384 0.73 -21.49 -29.27
C ILE A 384 1.55 -22.60 -29.93
N GLU A 385 2.75 -22.85 -29.43
CA GLU A 385 3.60 -23.95 -29.91
C GLU A 385 3.01 -25.30 -29.48
N THR A 386 2.90 -26.24 -30.41
CA THR A 386 2.36 -27.60 -30.15
C THR A 386 3.38 -28.54 -29.51
N GLY A 387 4.67 -28.18 -29.58
CA GLY A 387 5.80 -29.05 -29.24
C GLY A 387 6.28 -29.92 -30.42
N GLU A 388 5.61 -29.85 -31.57
CA GLU A 388 6.02 -30.53 -32.81
C GLU A 388 6.80 -29.57 -33.73
N THR A 389 7.75 -30.10 -34.50
CA THR A 389 8.51 -29.36 -35.52
C THR A 389 8.36 -29.99 -36.91
N LEU A 390 8.62 -29.20 -37.94
CA LEU A 390 8.77 -29.64 -39.32
C LEU A 390 10.10 -30.39 -39.45
N SER A 391 10.10 -31.52 -40.16
CA SER A 391 11.34 -32.22 -40.49
C SER A 391 12.16 -31.44 -41.51
N ASP A 392 13.48 -31.67 -41.52
CA ASP A 392 14.41 -31.05 -42.47
C ASP A 392 13.99 -31.23 -43.94
N TYR A 393 13.36 -32.37 -44.24
CA TYR A 393 12.77 -32.65 -45.55
C TYR A 393 11.75 -31.59 -45.95
N TYR A 394 10.77 -31.29 -45.09
CA TYR A 394 9.73 -30.29 -45.37
C TYR A 394 10.30 -28.87 -45.41
N ILE A 395 11.24 -28.56 -44.52
CA ILE A 395 11.94 -27.25 -44.53
C ILE A 395 12.66 -27.04 -45.87
N SER A 396 13.34 -28.07 -46.37
CA SER A 396 14.07 -27.99 -47.65
C SER A 396 13.15 -27.74 -48.84
N LYS A 397 11.94 -28.30 -48.83
CA LYS A 397 10.92 -28.09 -49.85
C LYS A 397 10.34 -26.68 -49.80
N ILE A 398 10.00 -26.17 -48.61
CA ILE A 398 9.49 -24.79 -48.44
C ILE A 398 10.50 -23.79 -48.98
N LYS A 399 11.79 -23.96 -48.63
CA LYS A 399 12.87 -23.07 -49.10
C LYS A 399 13.05 -23.08 -50.62
N LYS A 400 12.61 -24.14 -51.31
CA LYS A 400 12.61 -24.25 -52.77
C LYS A 400 11.31 -23.76 -53.43
N GLY A 401 10.34 -23.28 -52.64
CA GLY A 401 9.02 -22.90 -53.13
C GLY A 401 8.14 -24.08 -53.53
N GLU A 402 8.48 -25.30 -53.09
CA GLU A 402 7.70 -26.50 -53.40
C GLU A 402 6.48 -26.62 -52.46
N GLU A 403 5.35 -27.09 -53.01
CA GLU A 403 4.14 -27.34 -52.24
C GLU A 403 4.34 -28.53 -51.28
N ILE A 404 4.00 -28.33 -50.00
CA ILE A 404 3.99 -29.41 -49.01
C ILE A 404 2.59 -30.02 -48.91
N LYS A 405 2.52 -31.35 -49.08
CA LYS A 405 1.37 -32.17 -48.70
C LYS A 405 1.59 -32.81 -47.33
N LYS A 406 1.49 -32.02 -46.27
CA LYS A 406 1.47 -32.51 -44.88
C LYS A 406 0.08 -32.26 -44.32
N GLU A 407 -0.55 -33.30 -43.79
CA GLU A 407 -1.81 -33.15 -43.05
C GLU A 407 -1.50 -32.59 -41.66
N PHE A 408 -2.04 -31.40 -41.38
CA PHE A 408 -1.98 -30.75 -40.08
C PHE A 408 -3.25 -31.08 -39.29
N LYS A 409 -3.15 -31.17 -37.95
CA LYS A 409 -4.35 -31.30 -37.12
C LYS A 409 -5.18 -30.01 -37.20
N LYS A 410 -6.42 -30.07 -36.71
CA LYS A 410 -7.34 -28.94 -36.74
C LYS A 410 -6.71 -27.69 -36.11
N ASN A 411 -6.67 -26.59 -36.87
CA ASN A 411 -6.08 -25.29 -36.50
C ASN A 411 -4.55 -25.26 -36.34
N GLU A 412 -3.84 -26.34 -36.67
CA GLU A 412 -2.38 -26.31 -36.76
C GLU A 412 -1.93 -25.60 -38.05
N PHE A 413 -0.83 -24.87 -37.95
CA PHE A 413 -0.23 -24.16 -39.07
C PHE A 413 1.28 -24.02 -38.86
N TYR A 414 1.99 -23.60 -39.91
CA TYR A 414 3.40 -23.25 -39.84
C TYR A 414 3.64 -21.89 -40.50
N ASN A 415 4.68 -21.20 -40.05
CA ASN A 415 5.21 -20.01 -40.72
C ASN A 415 6.72 -19.98 -40.45
N ILE A 416 7.53 -20.37 -41.45
CA ILE A 416 8.99 -20.48 -41.27
C ILE A 416 9.62 -19.14 -40.93
N ASP A 417 9.16 -18.06 -41.57
CA ASP A 417 9.73 -16.74 -41.37
C ASP A 417 9.50 -16.23 -39.95
N LYS A 418 8.36 -16.60 -39.34
CA LYS A 418 7.93 -16.09 -38.04
C LYS A 418 8.22 -17.03 -36.86
N TYR A 419 8.03 -18.34 -37.05
CA TYR A 419 8.11 -19.36 -36.00
C TYR A 419 9.20 -20.41 -36.26
N GLY A 420 9.95 -20.30 -37.36
CA GLY A 420 10.96 -21.29 -37.73
C GLY A 420 10.35 -22.63 -38.10
N ASP A 421 10.96 -23.71 -37.65
CA ASP A 421 10.48 -25.07 -37.90
C ASP A 421 9.30 -25.49 -37.02
N LYS A 422 8.84 -24.65 -36.10
CA LYS A 422 7.80 -24.99 -35.12
C LYS A 422 6.41 -25.07 -35.75
N ILE A 423 5.63 -26.05 -35.30
CA ILE A 423 4.21 -26.17 -35.61
C ILE A 423 3.40 -25.45 -34.54
N MET A 424 2.58 -24.52 -34.99
CA MET A 424 1.76 -23.66 -34.16
C MET A 424 0.30 -24.09 -34.22
N VAL A 425 -0.47 -23.80 -33.18
CA VAL A 425 -1.92 -23.90 -33.18
C VAL A 425 -2.51 -22.54 -32.84
N SER A 426 -3.55 -22.11 -33.56
CA SER A 426 -4.31 -20.91 -33.18
C SER A 426 -5.33 -21.28 -32.11
N ASP A 427 -5.20 -20.68 -30.93
CA ASP A 427 -6.14 -20.85 -29.83
C ASP A 427 -7.15 -19.69 -29.80
N LYS A 428 -8.29 -19.93 -30.44
CA LYS A 428 -9.39 -18.95 -30.51
C LYS A 428 -9.95 -18.61 -29.13
N GLU A 429 -10.03 -19.57 -28.22
CA GLU A 429 -10.55 -19.34 -26.86
C GLU A 429 -9.61 -18.40 -26.11
N THR A 430 -8.31 -18.69 -26.15
CA THR A 430 -7.29 -17.80 -25.57
C THR A 430 -7.32 -16.42 -26.21
N CYS A 431 -7.56 -16.31 -27.52
CA CYS A 431 -7.64 -15.01 -28.19
C CYS A 431 -8.85 -14.16 -27.82
N ILE A 432 -9.98 -14.79 -27.50
CA ILE A 432 -11.14 -14.11 -26.91
C ILE A 432 -10.76 -13.60 -25.52
N LEU A 433 -10.17 -14.45 -24.67
CA LEU A 433 -9.74 -14.09 -23.32
C LEU A 433 -8.72 -12.93 -23.31
N VAL A 434 -7.77 -12.91 -24.26
CA VAL A 434 -6.84 -11.78 -24.45
C VAL A 434 -7.59 -10.52 -24.86
N GLY A 435 -8.61 -10.65 -25.72
CA GLY A 435 -9.44 -9.52 -26.12
C GLY A 435 -10.22 -8.91 -24.95
N GLU A 436 -10.83 -9.74 -24.11
CA GLU A 436 -11.56 -9.32 -22.91
C GLU A 436 -10.62 -8.73 -21.85
N PHE A 437 -9.39 -9.24 -21.74
CA PHE A 437 -8.40 -8.70 -20.81
C PHE A 437 -7.91 -7.29 -21.17
N LEU A 438 -7.81 -6.98 -22.48
CA LEU A 438 -7.31 -5.70 -22.98
C LEU A 438 -8.37 -4.58 -22.97
N GLN A 439 -9.64 -4.89 -22.71
CA GLN A 439 -10.74 -3.93 -22.52
C GLN A 439 -10.80 -3.48 -21.06
#